data_AF-A0A933VVX7-F1
#
_entry.id   AF-A0A933VVX7-F1
#
_cell.length_a   1.000
_cell.length_b   1.000
_cell.length_c   1.000
_cell.angle_alpha   90.00
_cell.angle_beta   90.00
_cell.angle_gamma   90.00
#
_symmetry.space_group_name_H-M   'P 1'
#
loop_
_entity.id
_entity.type
_entity.pdbx_description
1 polymer ?
#
loop_
_entity_poly.entity_id
_entity_poly.type
_entity_poly.pdbx_seq_one_letter_code
_entity_poly.pdbx_strand_id
1 'polypeptide(L)'
;MILASLEATPFRSAPRLARIAALSVMVTLCGGGAFAESLPDSENGRYTFTPNADGVTRLDTRTGKVSTCKDKGNGWACEAVADDRAAFDAEIGRLQGDNDRLKKQAEALKVENDSLKAQLAQRGPTVSGKIDEPMPKSDKMLTPEVTTKDGQRKLEIPLPSDQDVDRVMGFIERAWRRLIDMANRIQREATGDGKT
;
A
#
# COMPACT_ATOMS: atom_id res chain seq x y z
N MET A 1 -21.40 -5.05 74.84
CA MET A 1 -20.13 -5.70 75.23
C MET A 1 -19.01 -4.85 74.62
N ILE A 2 -18.56 -3.79 75.30
CA ILE A 2 -17.57 -3.78 76.41
C ILE A 2 -16.27 -4.43 75.88
N LEU A 3 -15.35 -3.63 75.34
CA LEU A 3 -14.22 -2.99 76.06
C LEU A 3 -13.28 -4.08 76.64
N ALA A 4 -12.16 -4.38 76.01
CA ALA A 4 -10.87 -3.67 76.15
C ALA A 4 -10.37 -3.67 77.61
N SER A 5 -9.35 -4.51 77.88
CA SER A 5 -8.42 -4.33 78.99
C SER A 5 -7.03 -4.09 78.43
N LEU A 6 -6.55 -2.86 78.66
CA LEU A 6 -5.18 -2.37 78.56
C LEU A 6 -4.26 -3.16 79.50
N GLU A 7 -2.99 -3.27 79.11
CA GLU A 7 -1.88 -3.04 80.04
C GLU A 7 -0.75 -2.31 79.30
N ALA A 8 -0.40 -1.14 79.82
CA ALA A 8 0.73 -0.32 79.39
C ALA A 8 1.84 -0.43 80.43
N THR A 9 3.10 -0.38 79.98
CA THR A 9 4.27 -0.14 80.85
C THR A 9 5.14 0.99 80.26
N PRO A 10 5.94 1.69 81.10
CA PRO A 10 5.80 3.14 81.16
C PRO A 10 6.99 3.97 80.68
N PHE A 11 6.64 5.24 80.57
CA PHE A 11 7.38 6.49 80.45
C PHE A 11 8.65 6.67 81.32
N ARG A 12 9.68 7.31 80.73
CA ARG A 12 10.53 8.37 81.33
C ARG A 12 11.29 9.03 80.15
N SER A 13 11.39 10.35 80.02
CA SER A 13 11.80 11.35 81.01
C SER A 13 11.28 12.77 80.67
N ALA A 14 11.18 13.60 81.72
CA ALA A 14 10.63 14.97 81.79
C ALA A 14 11.66 16.07 81.35
N PRO A 15 11.47 17.41 81.56
CA PRO A 15 10.29 18.18 82.01
C PRO A 15 9.98 19.51 81.25
N ARG A 16 8.68 19.81 81.19
CA ARG A 16 7.94 21.07 81.51
C ARG A 16 8.44 22.45 81.01
N LEU A 17 7.59 23.08 80.20
CA LEU A 17 6.86 24.36 80.43
C LEU A 17 6.05 24.67 79.15
N ALA A 18 4.86 24.10 78.94
CA ALA A 18 3.54 24.56 79.41
C ALA A 18 3.11 25.96 78.89
N ARG A 19 1.90 25.97 78.28
CA ARG A 19 1.05 27.07 77.78
C ARG A 19 1.28 27.35 76.28
N ILE A 20 0.31 27.25 75.36
CA ILE A 20 -1.14 27.46 75.40
C ILE A 20 -1.83 26.53 74.38
N ALA A 21 -3.07 26.15 74.71
CA ALA A 21 -3.91 25.22 73.98
C ALA A 21 -4.67 25.82 72.77
N ALA A 22 -4.96 24.92 71.83
CA ALA A 22 -6.22 24.74 71.10
C ALA A 22 -6.56 25.58 69.85
N LEU A 23 -7.22 24.84 68.92
CA LEU A 23 -7.85 25.19 67.65
C LEU A 23 -6.87 25.38 66.48
N SER A 24 -6.91 24.64 65.37
CA SER A 24 -8.07 24.09 64.64
C SER A 24 -7.66 22.91 63.72
N VAL A 25 -8.47 21.87 63.72
CA VAL A 25 -8.47 20.77 62.73
C VAL A 25 -9.09 21.27 61.42
N MET A 26 -8.36 21.22 60.30
CA MET A 26 -8.79 20.81 58.94
C MET A 26 -7.87 21.37 57.84
N VAL A 27 -7.89 20.70 56.68
CA VAL A 27 -7.18 20.95 55.39
C VAL A 27 -6.02 19.97 55.22
N THR A 28 -6.26 18.68 55.01
CA THR A 28 -6.83 18.02 53.82
C THR A 28 -5.99 18.25 52.57
N LEU A 29 -5.21 17.22 52.23
CA LEU A 29 -4.69 16.80 50.93
C LEU A 29 -4.50 17.91 49.86
N CYS A 30 -3.31 18.49 49.79
CA CYS A 30 -2.77 19.06 48.55
C CYS A 30 -2.16 17.94 47.69
N GLY A 31 -3.01 17.03 47.20
CA GLY A 31 -2.67 16.23 46.03
C GLY A 31 -2.91 17.09 44.81
N GLY A 32 -1.84 17.57 44.15
CA GLY A 32 -1.92 18.30 42.90
C GLY A 32 -2.54 17.42 41.80
N GLY A 33 -3.85 17.52 41.62
CA GLY A 33 -4.52 17.07 40.43
C GLY A 33 -4.23 18.05 39.31
N ALA A 34 -3.45 17.65 38.31
CA ALA A 34 -3.45 18.31 37.02
C ALA A 34 -4.84 18.12 36.41
N PHE A 35 -5.71 19.11 36.55
CA PHE A 35 -6.94 19.17 35.77
C PHE A 35 -6.54 19.49 34.33
N ALA A 36 -6.79 18.54 33.44
CA ALA A 36 -6.80 18.83 32.01
C ALA A 36 -7.94 19.82 31.76
N GLU A 37 -7.62 21.11 31.59
CA GLU A 37 -8.57 22.08 31.07
C GLU A 37 -8.94 21.65 29.64
N SER A 38 -10.19 21.25 29.47
CA SER A 38 -10.79 21.07 28.15
C SER A 38 -10.65 22.37 27.37
N LEU A 39 -10.15 22.28 26.13
CA LEU A 39 -10.04 23.43 25.23
C LEU A 39 -11.38 24.19 25.17
N PRO A 40 -11.36 25.53 25.02
CA PRO A 40 -12.59 26.33 24.95
C PRO A 40 -13.43 25.90 23.74
N ASP A 41 -14.46 25.09 23.99
CA ASP A 41 -15.45 24.73 22.99
C ASP A 41 -16.47 25.87 22.86
N SER A 42 -16.09 26.88 22.07
CA SER A 42 -16.92 28.04 21.78
C SER A 42 -18.16 27.71 20.95
N GLU A 43 -18.33 26.47 20.47
CA GLU A 43 -19.43 26.03 19.61
C GLU A 43 -20.45 25.11 20.30
N ASN A 44 -20.61 25.21 21.63
CA ASN A 44 -21.69 24.55 22.37
C ASN A 44 -21.68 23.01 22.23
N GLY A 45 -20.53 22.37 22.47
CA GLY A 45 -20.43 20.91 22.48
C GLY A 45 -20.41 20.28 21.09
N ARG A 46 -20.39 21.05 20.00
CA ARG A 46 -20.46 20.51 18.63
C ARG A 46 -19.25 19.65 18.31
N TYR A 47 -18.07 20.02 18.81
CA TYR A 47 -16.83 19.34 18.47
C TYR A 47 -16.40 18.40 19.60
N THR A 48 -16.17 17.14 19.26
CA THR A 48 -15.56 16.18 20.18
C THR A 48 -14.11 15.95 19.78
N PHE A 49 -13.21 16.02 20.76
CA PHE A 49 -11.78 15.87 20.55
C PHE A 49 -11.28 14.58 21.21
N THR A 50 -10.56 13.76 20.44
CA THR A 50 -9.99 12.49 20.90
C THR A 50 -8.48 12.51 20.63
N PRO A 51 -7.62 12.29 21.63
CA PRO A 51 -6.17 12.23 21.42
C PRO A 51 -5.78 11.04 20.53
N ASN A 52 -4.76 11.23 19.68
CA ASN A 52 -4.19 10.19 18.84
C ASN A 52 -2.64 10.29 18.86
N ALA A 53 -1.94 9.39 18.14
CA ALA A 53 -0.47 9.35 18.16
C ALA A 53 0.21 10.63 17.62
N ASP A 54 -0.47 11.37 16.74
CA ASP A 54 0.07 12.49 15.99
C ASP A 54 -0.48 13.87 16.43
N GLY A 55 -1.32 13.90 17.47
CA GLY A 55 -2.05 15.08 17.92
C GLY A 55 -3.46 14.75 18.45
N VAL A 56 -4.47 15.44 17.93
CA VAL A 56 -5.87 15.30 18.37
C VAL A 56 -6.78 15.15 17.16
N THR A 57 -7.61 14.11 17.15
CA THR A 57 -8.70 13.96 16.18
C THR A 57 -9.91 14.77 16.65
N ARG A 58 -10.38 15.72 15.83
CA ARG A 58 -11.64 16.46 16.03
C ARG A 58 -12.74 15.83 15.19
N LEU A 59 -13.89 15.53 15.80
CA LEU A 59 -15.12 15.12 15.12
C LEU A 59 -16.17 16.22 15.27
N ASP A 60 -16.74 16.66 14.15
CA ASP A 60 -17.93 17.52 14.11
C ASP A 60 -19.19 16.66 14.24
N THR A 61 -19.88 16.75 15.37
CA THR A 61 -21.09 15.94 15.66
C THR A 61 -22.29 16.31 14.80
N ARG A 62 -22.28 17.47 14.12
CA ARG A 62 -23.37 17.90 13.24
C ARG A 62 -23.19 17.42 11.81
N THR A 63 -21.97 17.42 11.30
CA THR A 63 -21.69 17.05 9.90
C THR A 63 -21.00 15.69 9.75
N GLY A 64 -20.55 15.08 10.85
CA GLY A 64 -19.76 13.84 10.84
C GLY A 64 -18.34 13.98 10.31
N LYS A 65 -17.86 15.21 10.08
CA LYS A 65 -16.53 15.45 9.49
C LYS A 65 -15.45 15.23 10.54
N VAL A 66 -14.39 14.54 10.14
CA VAL A 66 -13.22 14.29 10.99
C VAL A 66 -12.06 15.19 10.53
N SER A 67 -11.33 15.77 11.48
CA SER A 67 -10.11 16.55 11.22
C SER A 67 -8.99 16.08 12.13
N THR A 68 -7.75 16.07 11.65
CA THR A 68 -6.55 15.84 12.47
C THR A 68 -5.94 17.18 12.84
N CYS A 69 -5.96 17.50 14.12
CA CYS A 69 -5.43 18.73 14.68
C CYS A 69 -4.05 18.47 15.29
N LYS A 70 -3.08 19.29 14.91
CA LYS A 70 -1.73 19.27 15.49
C LYS A 70 -1.40 20.65 16.07
N ASP A 71 -0.68 20.66 17.17
CA ASP A 71 -0.12 21.89 17.71
C ASP A 71 1.06 22.33 16.82
N LYS A 72 1.07 23.60 16.42
CA LYS A 72 2.13 24.24 15.62
C LYS A 72 2.99 25.20 16.44
N GLY A 73 2.80 25.26 17.76
CA GLY A 73 3.53 26.13 18.69
C GLY A 73 3.02 27.57 18.73
N ASN A 74 2.26 28.01 17.73
CA ASN A 74 1.54 29.29 17.69
C ASN A 74 0.01 29.12 17.70
N GLY A 75 -0.46 27.90 18.00
CA GLY A 75 -1.87 27.52 17.95
C GLY A 75 -2.08 26.14 17.35
N TRP A 76 -3.34 25.73 17.34
CA TRP A 76 -3.77 24.46 16.76
C TRP A 76 -4.12 24.63 15.28
N ALA A 77 -3.57 23.76 14.43
CA ALA A 77 -3.93 23.66 13.03
C ALA A 77 -4.63 22.32 12.78
N CYS A 78 -5.86 22.36 12.28
CA CYS A 78 -6.66 21.18 11.95
C CYS A 78 -6.72 20.99 10.44
N GLU A 79 -6.27 19.83 9.96
CA GLU A 79 -6.44 19.39 8.58
C GLU A 79 -7.66 18.50 8.47
N ALA A 80 -8.52 18.72 7.47
CA ALA A 80 -9.64 17.83 7.24
C ALA A 80 -9.10 16.44 6.87
N VAL A 81 -9.57 15.40 7.54
CA VAL A 81 -9.37 14.04 7.04
C VAL A 81 -10.24 13.95 5.80
N ALA A 82 -9.61 13.82 4.64
CA ALA A 82 -10.34 13.77 3.38
C ALA A 82 -11.33 12.61 3.43
N ASP A 83 -12.62 12.93 3.36
CA ASP A 83 -13.65 11.91 3.20
C ASP A 83 -13.64 11.51 1.73
N ASP A 84 -12.62 10.73 1.35
CA ASP A 84 -12.31 10.33 -0.03
C ASP A 84 -13.38 9.42 -0.65
N ARG A 85 -14.46 9.13 0.08
CA ARG A 85 -15.55 8.25 -0.37
C ARG A 85 -16.09 8.64 -1.74
N ALA A 86 -16.37 9.93 -1.98
CA ALA A 86 -16.88 10.36 -3.28
C ALA A 86 -15.85 10.17 -4.42
N ALA A 87 -14.57 10.39 -4.14
CA ALA A 87 -13.50 10.17 -5.11
C ALA A 87 -13.31 8.67 -5.39
N PHE A 88 -13.36 7.83 -4.36
CA PHE A 88 -13.28 6.39 -4.48
C PHE A 88 -14.52 5.79 -5.16
N ASP A 89 -15.73 6.27 -4.87
CA ASP A 89 -16.96 5.81 -5.52
C ASP A 89 -16.93 6.12 -7.02
N ALA A 90 -16.40 7.29 -7.41
CA ALA A 90 -16.19 7.64 -8.81
C ALA A 90 -15.19 6.70 -9.50
N GLU A 91 -14.07 6.40 -8.85
CA GLU A 91 -13.05 5.49 -9.39
C GLU A 91 -13.54 4.04 -9.42
N ILE A 92 -14.31 3.59 -8.42
CA ILE A 92 -14.98 2.29 -8.40
C ILE A 92 -15.94 2.19 -9.59
N GLY A 93 -16.76 3.21 -9.84
CA GLY A 93 -17.66 3.24 -10.99
C GLY A 93 -16.92 3.16 -12.32
N ARG A 94 -15.82 3.90 -12.46
CA ARG A 94 -14.94 3.86 -13.64
C ARG A 94 -14.35 2.45 -13.85
N LEU A 95 -13.78 1.86 -12.80
CA LEU A 95 -13.17 0.54 -12.84
C LEU A 95 -14.18 -0.57 -13.11
N GLN A 96 -15.39 -0.48 -12.57
CA GLN A 96 -16.48 -1.40 -12.88
C GLN A 96 -16.87 -1.31 -14.36
N GLY A 97 -17.02 -0.10 -14.90
CA GLY A 97 -17.29 0.12 -16.32
C GLY A 97 -16.20 -0.42 -17.24
N ASP A 98 -14.93 -0.23 -16.88
CA ASP A 98 -13.79 -0.79 -17.61
C ASP A 98 -13.77 -2.33 -17.57
N ASN A 99 -14.04 -2.92 -16.40
CA ASN A 99 -14.13 -4.37 -16.26
C ASN A 99 -15.24 -4.97 -17.12
N ASP A 100 -16.42 -4.35 -17.14
CA ASP A 100 -17.55 -4.81 -17.96
C ASP A 100 -17.23 -4.70 -19.46
N ARG A 101 -16.56 -3.61 -19.86
CA ARG A 101 -16.10 -3.44 -21.24
C ARG A 101 -15.08 -4.50 -21.63
N LEU A 102 -14.08 -4.75 -20.79
CA LEU A 102 -13.03 -5.74 -21.05
C LEU A 102 -13.59 -7.16 -21.09
N LYS A 103 -14.53 -7.51 -20.20
CA LYS A 103 -15.21 -8.81 -20.24
C LYS A 103 -15.98 -9.01 -21.55
N LYS A 104 -16.74 -8.01 -22.00
CA LYS A 104 -17.44 -8.07 -23.30
C LYS A 104 -16.47 -8.23 -24.47
N GLN A 105 -15.32 -7.54 -24.45
CA GLN A 105 -14.29 -7.70 -25.48
C GLN A 105 -13.68 -9.11 -25.46
N ALA A 106 -13.40 -9.66 -24.27
CA ALA A 106 -12.88 -11.01 -24.14
C ALA A 106 -13.86 -12.07 -24.64
N GLU A 107 -15.15 -11.92 -24.33
CA GLU A 107 -16.21 -12.79 -24.84
C GLU A 107 -16.33 -12.70 -26.37
N ALA A 108 -16.30 -11.48 -26.93
CA ALA A 108 -16.34 -11.28 -28.38
C ALA A 108 -15.13 -11.92 -29.08
N LEU A 109 -13.92 -11.73 -28.56
CA LEU A 109 -12.70 -12.35 -29.10
C LEU A 109 -12.71 -13.86 -28.96
N LYS A 110 -13.32 -14.40 -27.90
CA LYS A 110 -13.49 -15.85 -27.73
C LYS A 110 -14.41 -16.42 -28.80
N VAL A 111 -15.54 -15.76 -29.06
CA VAL A 111 -16.47 -16.14 -30.13
C VAL A 111 -15.78 -16.11 -31.49
N GLU A 112 -14.99 -15.07 -31.78
CA GLU A 112 -14.23 -14.97 -33.02
C GLU A 112 -13.20 -16.10 -33.15
N ASN A 113 -12.45 -16.40 -32.10
CA ASN A 113 -11.50 -17.53 -32.08
C ASN A 113 -12.18 -18.87 -32.33
N ASP A 114 -13.32 -19.13 -31.68
CA ASP A 114 -14.07 -20.38 -31.88
C ASP A 114 -14.58 -20.48 -33.33
N SER A 115 -15.00 -19.37 -33.94
CA SER A 115 -15.40 -19.30 -35.33
C SER A 115 -14.24 -19.57 -36.30
N LEU A 116 -13.06 -19.00 -36.05
CA LEU A 116 -11.87 -19.20 -36.86
C LEU A 116 -11.37 -20.64 -36.73
N LYS A 117 -11.40 -21.20 -35.52
CA LYS A 117 -11.05 -22.61 -35.28
C LYS A 117 -12.00 -23.55 -36.02
N ALA A 118 -13.30 -23.26 -36.04
CA ALA A 118 -14.27 -24.02 -36.83
C ALA A 118 -13.99 -23.92 -38.34
N GLN A 119 -13.64 -22.73 -38.85
CA GLN A 119 -13.25 -22.54 -40.25
C GLN A 119 -11.97 -23.32 -40.61
N LEU A 120 -10.97 -23.32 -39.72
CA LEU A 120 -9.74 -24.09 -39.91
C LEU A 120 -10.01 -25.59 -39.92
N ALA A 121 -10.89 -26.08 -39.03
CA ALA A 121 -11.29 -27.49 -39.02
C ALA A 121 -12.02 -27.90 -40.32
N GLN A 122 -12.81 -27.00 -40.92
CA GLN A 122 -13.46 -27.24 -42.21
C GLN A 122 -12.50 -27.19 -43.41
N ARG A 123 -11.41 -26.43 -43.31
CA ARG A 123 -10.38 -26.32 -44.36
C ARG A 123 -9.53 -27.59 -44.52
N GLY A 124 -9.73 -28.58 -43.65
CA GLY A 124 -8.99 -29.85 -43.65
C GLY A 124 -7.52 -29.68 -43.23
N PRO A 125 -6.78 -30.77 -42.98
CA PRO A 125 -5.36 -30.69 -42.68
C PRO A 125 -4.63 -30.11 -43.90
N THR A 126 -4.14 -28.88 -43.79
CA THR A 126 -3.24 -28.29 -44.78
C THR A 126 -1.99 -29.16 -44.88
N VAL A 127 -1.96 -29.97 -45.94
CA VAL A 127 -0.83 -30.79 -46.42
C VAL A 127 -0.20 -31.67 -45.34
N SER A 128 -0.87 -32.79 -45.03
CA SER A 128 -0.16 -34.04 -44.70
C SER A 128 0.24 -34.75 -45.99
N GLY A 129 0.98 -34.06 -46.86
CA GLY A 129 1.64 -34.66 -48.01
C GLY A 129 3.05 -35.02 -47.59
N LYS A 130 3.34 -36.32 -47.47
CA LYS A 130 4.72 -36.82 -47.36
C LYS A 130 5.52 -36.21 -48.51
N ILE A 131 6.62 -35.55 -48.16
CA ILE A 131 7.59 -34.98 -49.10
C ILE A 131 8.45 -36.14 -49.60
N ASP A 132 7.86 -37.05 -50.37
CA ASP A 132 8.58 -38.11 -51.07
C ASP A 132 8.28 -37.99 -52.56
N GLU A 133 8.58 -36.83 -53.16
CA GLU A 133 8.71 -36.69 -54.61
C GLU A 133 9.76 -35.59 -54.89
N PRO A 134 10.97 -35.93 -55.37
CA PRO A 134 12.02 -34.94 -55.61
C PRO A 134 11.64 -34.05 -56.79
N MET A 135 11.46 -32.75 -56.52
CA MET A 135 11.19 -31.73 -57.54
C MET A 135 12.25 -31.75 -58.66
N PRO A 136 11.86 -31.62 -59.94
CA PRO A 136 12.83 -31.37 -61.01
C PRO A 136 13.39 -29.96 -60.84
N LYS A 137 14.72 -29.88 -60.73
CA LYS A 137 15.45 -28.61 -60.82
C LYS A 137 15.16 -28.00 -62.19
N SER A 138 14.55 -26.82 -62.21
CA SER A 138 14.55 -25.95 -63.38
C SER A 138 14.73 -24.52 -62.90
N ASP A 139 16.00 -24.16 -62.87
CA ASP A 139 16.62 -22.99 -63.46
C ASP A 139 15.80 -21.69 -63.61
N LYS A 140 16.50 -20.63 -63.17
CA LYS A 140 16.31 -19.18 -63.38
C LYS A 140 15.39 -18.47 -62.39
N MET A 141 16.05 -17.97 -61.34
CA MET A 141 15.64 -16.76 -60.63
C MET A 141 15.48 -15.63 -61.63
N LEU A 142 14.24 -15.15 -61.79
CA LEU A 142 13.97 -13.77 -62.16
C LEU A 142 13.70 -13.03 -60.87
N THR A 143 14.60 -12.10 -60.55
CA THR A 143 14.44 -11.07 -59.52
C THR A 143 13.21 -10.23 -59.88
N PRO A 144 12.18 -10.12 -59.02
CA PRO A 144 11.12 -9.15 -59.22
C PRO A 144 11.55 -7.80 -58.61
N GLU A 145 11.54 -6.79 -59.46
CA GLU A 145 11.71 -5.39 -59.14
C GLU A 145 10.63 -4.92 -58.16
N VAL A 146 11.05 -4.32 -57.04
CA VAL A 146 10.15 -3.76 -56.03
C VAL A 146 9.50 -2.50 -56.61
N THR A 147 8.28 -2.63 -57.13
CA THR A 147 7.38 -1.50 -57.33
C THR A 147 6.47 -1.40 -56.11
N THR A 148 6.71 -0.37 -55.31
CA THR A 148 5.80 0.09 -54.26
C THR A 148 4.51 0.59 -54.90
N LYS A 149 3.41 -0.14 -54.72
CA LYS A 149 2.04 0.40 -54.71
C LYS A 149 1.07 -0.57 -54.01
N ASP A 150 0.46 -0.02 -52.97
CA ASP A 150 -0.86 -0.34 -52.42
C ASP A 150 -1.17 -1.79 -51.99
N GLY A 151 -1.12 -1.97 -50.66
CA GLY A 151 -2.19 -2.64 -49.93
C GLY A 151 -2.27 -4.16 -50.01
N GLN A 152 -1.42 -4.85 -49.24
CA GLN A 152 -1.75 -6.15 -48.64
C GLN A 152 -0.79 -6.49 -47.50
N ARG A 153 -1.36 -6.77 -46.31
CA ARG A 153 -0.64 -7.18 -45.09
C ARG A 153 -0.01 -8.55 -45.32
N LYS A 154 1.26 -8.57 -45.72
CA LYS A 154 2.12 -9.75 -45.61
C LYS A 154 2.84 -9.67 -44.26
N LEU A 155 2.30 -10.34 -43.25
CA LEU A 155 2.97 -10.56 -41.98
C LEU A 155 4.03 -11.66 -42.16
N GLU A 156 5.06 -11.36 -42.96
CA GLU A 156 6.35 -12.02 -42.77
C GLU A 156 6.88 -11.44 -41.46
N ILE A 157 6.72 -12.21 -40.38
CA ILE A 157 7.48 -11.97 -39.15
C ILE A 157 8.94 -12.17 -39.58
N PRO A 158 9.73 -11.10 -39.75
CA PRO A 158 11.14 -11.28 -40.03
C PRO A 158 11.68 -11.95 -38.78
N LEU A 159 12.30 -13.13 -38.91
CA LEU A 159 13.13 -13.60 -37.82
C LEU A 159 14.12 -12.47 -37.53
N PRO A 160 14.14 -11.93 -36.28
CA PRO A 160 15.05 -10.85 -35.94
C PRO A 160 16.45 -11.29 -36.35
N SER A 161 17.10 -10.46 -37.17
CA SER A 161 18.46 -10.66 -37.65
C SER A 161 19.34 -11.16 -36.50
N ASP A 162 20.14 -12.20 -36.73
CA ASP A 162 21.00 -12.80 -35.71
C ASP A 162 21.89 -11.74 -35.01
N GLN A 163 22.22 -10.65 -35.72
CA GLN A 163 22.96 -9.50 -35.16
C GLN A 163 22.20 -8.75 -34.06
N ASP A 164 20.87 -8.66 -34.16
CA ASP A 164 20.04 -7.98 -33.18
C ASP A 164 19.81 -8.87 -31.95
N VAL A 165 19.71 -10.19 -32.15
CA VAL A 165 19.67 -11.15 -31.05
C VAL A 165 20.98 -11.14 -30.29
N ASP A 166 22.13 -11.20 -30.95
CA ASP A 166 23.45 -11.17 -30.30
C ASP A 166 23.68 -9.87 -29.52
N ARG A 167 23.24 -8.74 -30.09
CA ARG A 167 23.28 -7.44 -29.41
C ARG A 167 22.46 -7.46 -28.13
N VAL A 168 21.21 -7.96 -28.18
CA VAL A 168 20.30 -8.03 -27.03
C VAL A 168 20.81 -9.02 -25.98
N MET A 169 21.29 -10.19 -26.40
CA MET A 169 21.86 -11.20 -25.51
C MET A 169 23.08 -10.67 -24.76
N GLY A 170 23.95 -9.89 -25.42
CA GLY A 170 25.10 -9.25 -24.77
C GLY A 170 24.73 -8.17 -23.74
N PHE A 171 23.60 -7.48 -23.90
CA PHE A 171 23.07 -6.60 -22.85
C PHE A 171 22.51 -7.39 -21.66
N ILE A 172 21.77 -8.46 -21.94
CA ILE A 172 21.17 -9.33 -20.93
C ILE A 172 22.26 -10.01 -20.08
N GLU A 173 23.33 -10.51 -20.70
CA GLU A 173 24.45 -11.14 -19.98
C GLU A 173 25.15 -10.16 -19.04
N ARG A 174 25.42 -8.93 -19.49
CA ARG A 174 26.05 -7.89 -18.66
C ARG A 174 25.16 -7.47 -17.49
N ALA A 175 23.85 -7.35 -17.72
CA ALA A 175 22.89 -7.05 -16.67
C ALA A 175 22.81 -8.18 -15.64
N TRP A 176 22.75 -9.44 -16.10
CA TRP A 176 22.68 -10.62 -15.24
C TRP A 176 23.94 -10.79 -14.38
N ARG A 177 25.13 -10.64 -14.96
CA ARG A 177 26.40 -10.70 -14.20
C ARG A 177 26.47 -9.64 -13.10
N ARG A 178 26.07 -8.40 -13.42
CA ARG A 178 26.09 -7.29 -12.45
C ARG A 178 25.07 -7.47 -11.33
N LEU A 179 23.92 -8.09 -11.62
CA LEU A 179 22.91 -8.43 -10.63
C LEU A 179 23.38 -9.52 -9.67
N ILE A 180 24.03 -10.58 -10.19
CA ILE A 180 24.62 -11.64 -9.35
C ILE A 180 25.72 -11.07 -8.44
N ASP A 181 26.59 -10.19 -8.97
CA ASP A 181 27.64 -9.56 -8.18
C ASP A 181 27.08 -8.70 -7.02
N MET A 182 25.96 -8.00 -7.23
CA MET A 182 25.29 -7.26 -6.15
C MET A 182 24.64 -8.21 -5.14
N ALA A 183 23.96 -9.26 -5.61
CA ALA A 183 23.33 -10.24 -4.73
C ALA A 183 24.35 -10.94 -3.82
N ASN A 184 25.52 -11.30 -4.36
CA ASN A 184 26.60 -11.92 -3.59
C ASN A 184 27.24 -10.96 -2.58
N ARG A 185 27.27 -9.65 -2.83
CA ARG A 185 27.72 -8.65 -1.84
C ARG A 185 26.75 -8.57 -0.67
N ILE A 186 25.45 -8.49 -0.96
CA ILE A 186 24.40 -8.41 0.07
C ILE A 186 24.36 -9.70 0.90
N GLN A 187 24.50 -10.89 0.29
CA GLN A 187 24.59 -12.15 1.04
C GLN A 187 25.85 -12.21 1.92
N ARG A 188 26.99 -11.68 1.46
CA ARG A 188 28.22 -11.61 2.28
C ARG A 188 28.07 -10.65 3.46
N GLU A 189 27.42 -9.51 3.27
CA GLU A 189 27.11 -8.55 4.35
C GLU A 189 26.12 -9.15 5.36
N ALA A 190 25.05 -9.80 4.88
CA ALA A 190 24.06 -10.44 5.75
C ALA A 190 24.58 -11.68 6.51
N THR A 191 25.55 -12.41 5.95
CA THR A 191 26.16 -13.59 6.60
C THR A 191 27.37 -13.22 7.47
N GLY A 192 27.97 -12.04 7.26
CA GLY A 192 29.15 -11.56 7.96
C GLY A 192 28.87 -10.91 9.33
N ASP A 193 27.63 -10.56 9.64
CA ASP A 193 27.24 -9.84 10.87
C ASP A 193 26.82 -10.77 12.03
N GLY A 194 27.08 -12.07 11.91
CA GLY A 194 26.72 -13.09 12.91
C GLY A 194 27.87 -13.57 13.80
N LYS A 195 29.04 -12.91 13.79
CA LYS A 195 30.21 -13.37 14.55
C LYS A 195 31.04 -12.24 15.15
N THR A 196 30.45 -11.49 16.07
CA THR A 196 31.16 -10.85 17.20
C THR A 196 30.26 -10.87 18.43
#